data_AF-A0A7W3YVE4-F1
#
_entry.id   AF-A0A7W3YVE4-F1
#
_cell.length_a   1.000
_cell.length_b   1.000
_cell.length_c   1.000
_cell.angle_alpha   90.00
_cell.angle_beta   90.00
_cell.angle_gamma   90.00
#
_symmetry.space_group_name_H-M   'P 1'
#
loop_
_entity.id
_entity.type
_entity.pdbx_description
1 polymer ?
#
loop_
_entity_poly.entity_id
_entity_poly.type
_entity_poly.pdbx_seq_one_letter_code
_entity_poly.pdbx_strand_id
1 'polypeptide(L)'
;MTAEPLQRLAVALESERNALVHNDVLALVKATGDKLAALRELEQAPPLEYAQRLQELAERNLANGRLLARRRREVNLALRQLGRSEAVPAYNASGHAGHVIRPRSLAVA
;
A
#
# COMPACT_ATOMS: atom_id res chain seq x y z
N MET A 1 0.22 -12.78 27.73
CA MET A 1 -0.96 -12.41 26.91
C MET A 1 -0.60 -11.55 25.69
N THR A 2 0.67 -11.46 25.27
CA THR A 2 1.16 -10.61 24.16
C THR A 2 1.19 -11.29 22.77
N ALA A 3 0.92 -12.60 22.71
CA ALA A 3 0.95 -13.37 21.46
C ALA A 3 -0.29 -13.14 20.56
N GLU A 4 -1.42 -12.76 21.14
CA GLU A 4 -2.68 -12.58 20.41
C GLU A 4 -2.64 -11.41 19.40
N PRO A 5 -2.21 -10.18 19.76
CA PRO A 5 -2.12 -9.08 18.79
C PRO A 5 -1.06 -9.34 17.69
N LEU A 6 0.02 -10.06 18.02
CA LEU A 6 1.01 -10.53 17.04
C LEU A 6 0.39 -11.52 16.03
N GLN A 7 -0.43 -12.45 16.51
CA GLN A 7 -1.12 -13.40 15.66
C GLN A 7 -2.16 -12.69 14.76
N ARG A 8 -2.90 -11.72 15.31
CA ARG A 8 -3.83 -10.89 14.53
C ARG A 8 -3.09 -10.09 13.43
N LEU A 9 -1.93 -9.54 13.74
CA LEU A 9 -1.08 -8.88 12.73
C LEU A 9 -0.64 -9.85 11.63
N ALA A 10 -0.24 -11.08 11.98
CA ALA A 10 0.14 -12.10 11.01
C ALA A 10 -1.00 -12.44 10.04
N VAL A 11 -2.21 -12.66 10.58
CA VAL A 11 -3.42 -12.94 9.79
C VAL A 11 -3.79 -11.75 8.88
N ALA A 12 -3.65 -10.52 9.39
CA ALA A 12 -3.91 -9.32 8.60
C ALA A 12 -2.93 -9.17 7.42
N LEU A 13 -1.64 -9.42 7.64
CA LEU A 13 -0.62 -9.39 6.58
C LEU A 13 -0.82 -10.48 5.51
N GLU A 14 -1.28 -11.67 5.91
CA GLU A 14 -1.62 -12.74 4.97
C GLU A 14 -2.88 -12.40 4.16
N SER A 15 -3.90 -11.83 4.81
CA SER A 15 -5.12 -11.36 4.15
C SER A 15 -4.83 -10.21 3.18
N GLU A 16 -3.95 -9.27 3.56
CA GLU A 16 -3.46 -8.18 2.70
C GLU A 16 -2.76 -8.75 1.45
N ARG A 17 -1.87 -9.72 1.63
CA ARG A 17 -1.19 -10.39 0.50
C ARG A 17 -2.20 -11.05 -0.44
N ASN A 18 -3.16 -11.79 0.10
CA ASN A 18 -4.18 -12.47 -0.70
C ASN A 18 -5.04 -11.45 -1.47
N ALA A 19 -5.44 -10.36 -0.83
CA ALA A 19 -6.19 -9.29 -1.49
C ALA A 19 -5.40 -8.66 -2.65
N LEU A 20 -4.09 -8.42 -2.48
CA LEU A 20 -3.21 -7.89 -3.52
C LEU A 20 -2.99 -8.86 -4.70
N VAL A 21 -2.95 -10.17 -4.42
CA VAL A 21 -2.82 -11.20 -5.46
C VAL A 21 -4.10 -11.29 -6.29
N HIS A 22 -5.27 -11.29 -5.64
CA HIS A 22 -6.57 -11.44 -6.28
C HIS A 22 -7.18 -10.12 -6.78
N ASN A 23 -6.49 -8.99 -6.59
CA ASN A 23 -6.98 -7.63 -6.90
C ASN A 23 -8.31 -7.29 -6.19
N ASP A 24 -8.54 -7.84 -5.00
CA ASP A 24 -9.73 -7.56 -4.21
C ASP A 24 -9.51 -6.30 -3.37
N VAL A 25 -10.05 -5.18 -3.86
CA VAL A 25 -9.91 -3.88 -3.20
C VAL A 25 -10.65 -3.84 -1.86
N LEU A 26 -11.82 -4.50 -1.75
CA LEU A 26 -12.62 -4.49 -0.53
C LEU A 26 -11.92 -5.30 0.57
N ALA A 27 -11.40 -6.49 0.21
CA ALA A 27 -10.60 -7.29 1.12
C ALA A 27 -9.31 -6.57 1.53
N LEU A 28 -8.68 -5.81 0.62
CA LEU A 28 -7.48 -5.03 0.92
C LEU A 28 -7.76 -3.93 1.95
N VAL A 29 -8.86 -3.19 1.80
CA VAL A 29 -9.27 -2.16 2.75
C VAL A 29 -9.56 -2.77 4.12
N LYS A 30 -10.29 -3.89 4.16
CA LYS A 30 -10.55 -4.62 5.41
C LYS A 30 -9.26 -5.07 6.09
N ALA A 31 -8.36 -5.73 5.35
CA ALA A 31 -7.08 -6.21 5.88
C ALA A 31 -6.20 -5.06 6.38
N THR A 32 -6.26 -3.89 5.73
CA THR A 32 -5.56 -2.67 6.19
C THR A 32 -6.13 -2.18 7.53
N GLY A 33 -7.45 -2.18 7.69
CA GLY A 33 -8.10 -1.85 8.96
C GLY A 33 -7.68 -2.81 10.09
N ASP A 34 -7.73 -4.11 9.82
CA ASP A 34 -7.34 -5.16 10.78
C ASP A 34 -5.85 -5.03 11.17
N LYS A 35 -4.97 -4.74 10.20
CA LYS A 35 -3.54 -4.47 10.42
C LYS A 35 -3.31 -3.26 11.32
N LEU A 36 -4.00 -2.14 11.07
CA LEU A 36 -3.88 -0.92 11.88
C LEU A 36 -4.41 -1.14 13.31
N ALA A 37 -5.49 -1.89 13.48
CA ALA A 37 -6.01 -2.24 14.81
C ALA A 37 -4.97 -3.05 15.61
N ALA A 38 -4.40 -4.09 15.00
CA ALA A 38 -3.35 -4.89 15.64
C ALA A 38 -2.09 -4.08 15.97
N LEU A 39 -1.65 -3.19 15.06
CA LEU A 39 -0.50 -2.34 15.31
C LEU A 39 -0.71 -1.35 16.46
N ARG A 40 -1.88 -0.72 16.54
CA ARG A 40 -2.21 0.19 17.65
C ARG A 40 -2.13 -0.51 18.99
N GLU A 41 -2.61 -1.75 19.09
CA GLU A 41 -2.52 -2.54 20.32
C GLU A 41 -1.07 -2.91 20.66
N LEU A 42 -0.27 -3.27 19.65
CA LEU A 42 1.15 -3.57 19.82
C LEU A 42 1.97 -2.34 20.23
N GLU A 43 1.59 -1.14 19.77
CA GLU A 43 2.23 0.13 20.16
C GLU A 43 1.98 0.47 21.63
N GLN A 44 0.81 0.13 22.18
CA GLN A 44 0.50 0.37 23.61
C GLN A 44 1.32 -0.54 24.54
N ALA A 45 1.63 -1.76 24.10
CA ALA A 45 2.41 -2.72 24.87
C ALA A 45 3.42 -3.45 23.96
N PRO A 46 4.58 -2.83 23.68
CA PRO A 46 5.56 -3.37 22.74
C PRO A 46 6.07 -4.74 23.20
N PRO A 47 5.83 -5.83 22.43
CA PRO A 47 6.22 -7.16 22.86
C PRO A 47 7.68 -7.43 22.47
N LEU A 48 8.62 -6.74 23.13
CA LEU A 48 10.06 -6.78 22.85
C LEU A 48 10.64 -8.20 22.97
N GLU A 49 10.04 -9.05 23.81
CA GLU A 49 10.40 -10.47 23.97
C GLU A 49 10.22 -11.29 22.68
N TYR A 50 9.42 -10.79 21.73
CA TYR A 50 9.13 -11.45 20.45
C TYR A 50 9.82 -10.73 19.27
N ALA A 51 10.99 -10.13 19.49
CA ALA A 51 11.73 -9.37 18.49
C ALA A 51 11.94 -10.14 17.16
N GLN A 52 12.29 -11.43 17.22
CA GLN A 52 12.45 -12.27 16.03
C GLN A 52 11.14 -12.38 15.23
N ARG A 53 10.02 -12.63 15.91
CA ARG A 53 8.69 -12.72 15.28
C ARG A 53 8.28 -11.38 14.67
N LEU A 54 8.57 -10.26 15.34
CA LEU A 54 8.33 -8.92 14.81
C LEU A 54 9.15 -8.66 13.55
N GLN A 55 10.41 -9.09 13.52
CA GLN A 55 11.26 -8.96 12.34
C GLN A 55 10.71 -9.78 11.15
N GLU A 56 10.27 -11.02 11.38
CA GLU A 56 9.62 -11.83 10.34
C GLU A 56 8.36 -11.15 9.77
N LEU A 57 7.52 -10.57 10.65
CA LEU A 57 6.33 -9.84 10.22
C LEU A 57 6.67 -8.55 9.47
N ALA A 58 7.75 -7.85 9.85
CA ALA A 58 8.24 -6.68 9.14
C ALA A 58 8.74 -7.03 7.74
N GLU A 59 9.44 -8.15 7.57
CA GLU A 59 9.88 -8.65 6.26
C GLU A 59 8.69 -9.00 5.36
N ARG A 60 7.65 -9.65 5.91
CA ARG A 60 6.39 -9.90 5.19
C ARG A 60 5.70 -8.61 4.77
N ASN A 61 5.66 -7.60 5.65
CA ASN A 61 5.10 -6.29 5.34
C ASN A 61 5.89 -5.59 4.21
N LEU A 62 7.23 -5.67 4.23
CA LEU A 62 8.06 -5.15 3.14
C LEU A 62 7.78 -5.87 1.81
N ALA A 63 7.58 -7.19 1.83
CA ALA A 63 7.21 -7.95 0.65
C ALA A 63 5.84 -7.52 0.09
N ASN A 64 4.83 -7.35 0.96
CA ASN A 64 3.52 -6.81 0.59
C ASN A 64 3.63 -5.40 0.00
N GLY A 65 4.46 -4.54 0.59
CA GLY A 65 4.73 -3.19 0.09
C GLY A 65 5.33 -3.16 -1.32
N ARG A 66 6.25 -4.10 -1.63
CA ARG A 66 6.80 -4.25 -2.99
C ARG A 66 5.72 -4.67 -3.99
N LEU A 67 4.83 -5.57 -3.60
CA LEU A 67 3.70 -6.01 -4.43
C LEU A 67 2.73 -4.84 -4.70
N LEU A 68 2.37 -4.09 -3.67
CA LEU A 68 1.51 -2.90 -3.80
C LEU A 68 2.15 -1.85 -4.70
N ALA A 69 3.46 -1.57 -4.55
CA ALA A 69 4.17 -0.62 -5.40
C ALA A 69 4.16 -1.05 -6.88
N ARG A 70 4.29 -2.36 -7.15
CA ARG A 70 4.16 -2.91 -8.50
C ARG A 70 2.75 -2.72 -9.05
N ARG A 71 1.71 -3.07 -8.28
CA ARG A 71 0.31 -2.87 -8.66
C ARG A 71 0.00 -1.40 -8.97
N ARG A 72 0.48 -0.48 -8.14
CA ARG A 72 0.31 0.97 -8.37
C ARG A 72 0.93 1.42 -9.69
N ARG A 73 2.10 0.88 -10.06
CA ARG A 73 2.73 1.16 -11.36
C ARG A 73 1.92 0.60 -12.52
N GLU A 74 1.43 -0.62 -12.41
CA GLU A 74 0.58 -1.27 -13.44
C GLU A 74 -0.71 -0.47 -13.67
N VAL A 75 -1.39 -0.08 -12.58
CA VAL A 75 -2.60 0.77 -12.65
C VAL A 75 -2.29 2.13 -13.26
N ASN A 76 -1.22 2.79 -12.84
CA ASN A 76 -0.83 4.08 -13.41
C ASN A 76 -0.47 3.97 -14.90
N LEU A 77 0.15 2.86 -15.33
CA LEU A 77 0.43 2.61 -16.74
C LEU A 77 -0.87 2.46 -17.54
N ALA A 78 -1.83 1.65 -17.05
CA ALA A 78 -3.13 1.49 -17.68
C ALA A 78 -3.90 2.82 -17.77
N LEU A 79 -3.90 3.59 -16.68
CA LEU A 79 -4.52 4.92 -16.65
C LEU A 79 -3.88 5.88 -17.66
N ARG A 80 -2.55 5.87 -17.81
CA ARG A 80 -1.84 6.66 -18.83
C ARG A 80 -2.25 6.26 -20.25
N GLN A 81 -2.42 4.96 -20.51
CA GLN A 81 -2.92 4.46 -21.80
C GLN A 81 -4.35 4.91 -22.09
N LEU A 82 -5.20 5.04 -21.06
CA LEU A 82 -6.56 5.54 -21.14
C LEU A 82 -6.66 7.08 -21.18
N GLY A 83 -5.54 7.78 -21.36
CA GLY A 83 -5.51 9.24 -21.50
C GLY A 83 -5.36 10.04 -20.20
N ARG A 84 -5.18 9.38 -19.05
CA ARG A 84 -4.88 10.06 -17.79
C ARG A 84 -3.41 10.50 -17.76
N SER A 85 -3.15 11.74 -18.15
CA SER A 85 -1.87 12.41 -17.90
C SER A 85 -1.83 12.94 -16.45
N GLU A 86 -1.10 12.25 -15.57
CA GLU A 86 -0.72 12.82 -14.27
C GLU A 86 0.18 14.05 -14.49
N ALA A 87 -0.02 15.09 -13.67
CA ALA A 87 0.87 16.23 -13.61
C ALA A 87 2.22 15.79 -13.01
N VAL A 88 3.14 15.36 -13.86
CA VAL A 88 4.55 15.24 -13.50
C VAL A 88 5.08 16.67 -13.28
N PRO A 89 5.86 16.94 -12.22
CA PRO A 89 6.55 18.23 -12.11
C PRO A 89 7.53 18.34 -13.29
N ALA A 90 7.11 19.05 -14.34
CA ALA A 90 7.98 19.39 -15.44
C ALA A 90 8.72 20.67 -15.04
N TYR A 91 10.03 20.56 -14.79
CA TYR A 91 10.88 21.74 -14.72
C TYR A 91 10.87 22.39 -16.10
N ASN A 92 10.38 23.63 -16.18
CA ASN A 92 10.56 24.40 -17.40
C ASN A 92 12.05 24.82 -17.53
N ALA A 93 12.47 25.20 -18.73
CA ALA A 93 13.84 25.66 -18.99
C ALA A 93 14.21 26.96 -18.22
N SER A 94 13.29 27.52 -17.45
CA SER A 94 13.44 28.70 -16.59
C SER A 94 13.41 28.39 -15.08
N GLY A 95 13.53 27.11 -14.68
CA GLY A 95 13.70 26.70 -13.28
C GLY A 95 12.49 26.90 -12.36
N HIS A 96 11.32 27.20 -12.91
CA HIS A 96 10.08 27.35 -12.14
C HIS A 96 9.28 26.05 -12.10
N ALA A 97 8.85 25.65 -10.89
CA ALA A 97 7.94 24.53 -10.66
C ALA A 97 6.51 24.94 -11.04
N GLY A 98 6.19 24.94 -12.33
CA GLY A 98 4.83 25.16 -12.82
C GLY A 98 4.06 23.85 -12.92
N HIS A 99 2.96 23.70 -12.16
CA HIS A 99 1.97 22.65 -12.43
C HIS A 99 1.24 22.97 -13.74
N VAL A 100 1.70 22.42 -14.87
CA VAL A 100 0.91 22.45 -16.11
C VAL A 100 -0.14 21.36 -16.04
N ILE A 101 -1.30 21.70 -15.48
CA ILE A 101 -2.50 20.86 -15.54
C ILE A 101 -3.10 21.03 -16.94
N ARG A 102 -2.94 20.04 -17.81
CA ARG A 102 -3.76 19.88 -19.01
C ARG A 102 -4.67 18.65 -18.84
N PRO A 103 -5.99 18.83 -18.67
CA PRO A 103 -6.91 17.70 -18.72
C PRO A 103 -7.11 17.25 -20.17
N ARG A 104 -7.16 15.93 -20.40
CA ARG A 104 -7.84 15.36 -21.57
C ARG A 104 -8.68 14.16 -21.14
N SER A 105 -9.89 14.12 -21.68
CA SER A 105 -10.99 13.24 -21.29
C SER A 105 -10.64 11.77 -21.34
N LEU A 106 -11.15 11.06 -20.32
CA LEU A 106 -11.39 9.62 -20.35
C LEU A 106 -12.44 9.37 -21.43
N ALA A 107 -12.01 8.97 -22.63
CA ALA A 107 -12.93 8.49 -23.66
C ALA A 107 -13.55 7.17 -23.14
N VAL A 108 -14.80 7.26 -22.68
CA VAL A 108 -15.67 6.11 -22.46
C VAL A 108 -16.17 5.67 -23.83
N ALA A 109 -15.89 4.42 -24.20
CA ALA A 109 -16.58 3.71 -25.28
C ALA A 109 -17.74 2.90 -24.69
#